data_AF-A0A3B0W9I4-F1
#
_entry.id   AF-A0A3B0W9I4-F1
#
_cell.length_a   1.000
_cell.length_b   1.000
_cell.length_c   1.000
_cell.angle_alpha   90.00
_cell.angle_beta   90.00
_cell.angle_gamma   90.00
#
_symmetry.space_group_name_H-M   'P 1'
#
loop_
_entity.id
_entity.type
_entity.pdbx_description
1 polymer ?
#
loop_
_entity_poly.entity_id
_entity_poly.type
_entity_poly.pdbx_seq_one_letter_code
_entity_poly.pdbx_strand_id
1 'polypeptide(L)'
;KFVMGSPDWLESLCKRIHEVGLESAPDFITIDGAEGGTGSAPVALMDDVGISLNESLPYVVDILTKYGLRDQVRVIASGKLTNPTMVAWALAVGADFITSARGFMFSLGCIQSMHCHKDTCPTGIATHNVRLQSGLSPKIKSQRVMNFHHNLIHEVEMIAHSCGVTEPRGLTRQHVRIVQGGSKSKPFSEIFPDETPIAFQGIPVEVVAENTSEKNN
;
A
#
# COMPACT_ATOMS: atom_id res chain seq x y z
N LYS A 1 11.29 -3.46 4.03
CA LYS A 1 10.07 -4.13 3.52
C LYS A 1 9.65 -5.22 4.50
N PHE A 2 8.38 -5.32 4.86
CA PHE A 2 7.89 -6.36 5.79
C PHE A 2 6.39 -6.64 5.60
N VAL A 3 5.92 -7.76 6.17
CA VAL A 3 4.51 -8.05 6.46
C VAL A 3 4.33 -7.88 7.97
N MET A 4 3.33 -7.11 8.41
CA MET A 4 3.16 -6.84 9.83
C MET A 4 2.62 -8.08 10.56
N GLY A 5 3.21 -8.40 11.72
CA GLY A 5 2.68 -9.37 12.67
C GLY A 5 2.35 -8.72 14.01
N SER A 6 3.27 -7.92 14.53
CA SER A 6 3.05 -7.01 15.66
C SER A 6 3.64 -5.61 15.36
N PRO A 7 3.11 -4.55 16.00
CA PRO A 7 3.60 -3.18 15.81
C PRO A 7 4.83 -2.82 16.66
N ASP A 8 5.14 -3.58 17.73
CA ASP A 8 6.11 -3.20 18.78
C ASP A 8 7.52 -2.88 18.25
N TRP A 9 7.97 -3.65 17.26
CA TRP A 9 9.29 -3.46 16.67
C TRP A 9 9.36 -2.16 15.85
N LEU A 10 8.24 -1.74 15.23
CA LEU A 10 8.18 -0.50 14.44
C LEU A 10 8.23 0.71 15.37
N GLU A 11 7.54 0.66 16.52
CA GLU A 11 7.71 1.67 17.55
C GLU A 11 9.15 1.73 18.07
N SER A 12 9.75 0.55 18.31
CA SER A 12 11.15 0.45 18.76
C SER A 12 12.12 1.03 17.73
N LEU A 13 11.87 0.81 16.44
CA LEU A 13 12.62 1.42 15.35
C LEU A 13 12.50 2.94 15.38
N CYS A 14 11.29 3.49 15.52
CA CYS A 14 11.07 4.93 15.56
C CYS A 14 11.79 5.58 16.74
N LYS A 15 11.74 4.97 17.93
CA LYS A 15 12.50 5.43 19.11
C LYS A 15 14.00 5.43 18.83
N ARG A 16 14.51 4.35 18.23
CA ARG A 16 15.94 4.23 17.91
C ARG A 16 16.41 5.27 16.90
N ILE A 17 15.57 5.63 15.92
CA ILE A 17 15.86 6.72 14.98
C ILE A 17 16.05 8.03 15.75
N HIS A 18 15.18 8.34 16.71
CA HIS A 18 15.34 9.54 17.55
C HIS A 18 16.60 9.51 18.44
N GLU A 19 16.96 8.35 18.97
CA GLU A 19 18.18 8.19 19.79
C GLU A 19 19.47 8.37 18.97
N VAL A 20 19.47 7.95 17.71
CA VAL A 20 20.65 7.98 16.84
C VAL A 20 20.74 9.28 16.05
N GLY A 21 19.60 9.85 15.65
CA GLY A 21 19.49 11.03 14.79
C GLY A 21 18.47 10.82 13.67
N LEU A 22 17.70 11.86 13.31
CA LEU A 22 16.66 11.79 12.27
C LEU A 22 17.21 11.42 10.89
N GLU A 23 18.47 11.76 10.61
CA GLU A 23 19.19 11.39 9.38
C GLU A 23 19.39 9.87 9.24
N SER A 24 19.19 9.11 10.32
CA SER A 24 19.21 7.64 10.29
C SER A 24 17.87 7.04 9.83
N ALA A 25 16.82 7.84 9.67
CA ALA A 25 15.53 7.39 9.18
C ALA A 25 15.64 6.85 7.74
N PRO A 26 14.96 5.74 7.42
CA PRO A 26 14.94 5.23 6.06
C PRO A 26 14.12 6.16 5.15
N ASP A 27 14.52 6.31 3.88
CA ASP A 27 13.75 7.10 2.92
C ASP A 27 12.32 6.57 2.72
N PHE A 28 12.15 5.25 2.86
CA PHE A 28 10.85 4.61 2.74
C PHE A 28 10.74 3.30 3.51
N ILE A 29 9.50 2.93 3.81
CA ILE A 29 9.09 1.64 4.33
C ILE A 29 8.08 1.02 3.37
N THR A 30 8.29 -0.24 2.99
CA THR A 30 7.29 -1.02 2.26
C THR A 30 6.55 -1.97 3.20
N ILE A 31 5.23 -1.78 3.31
CA ILE A 31 4.31 -2.69 3.99
C ILE A 31 3.59 -3.56 2.96
N ASP A 32 3.69 -4.88 3.15
CA ASP A 32 2.93 -5.88 2.43
C ASP A 32 1.81 -6.42 3.35
N GLY A 33 0.57 -6.48 2.86
CA GLY A 33 -0.49 -7.22 3.54
C GLY A 33 -0.27 -8.74 3.46
N ALA A 34 -0.77 -9.48 4.45
CA ALA A 34 -0.73 -10.96 4.49
C ALA A 34 -1.30 -11.61 3.21
N GLU A 35 -2.20 -10.92 2.52
CA GLU A 35 -2.75 -11.33 1.25
C GLU A 35 -1.77 -11.30 0.04
N GLY A 36 -0.48 -11.04 0.27
CA GLY A 36 0.58 -11.14 -0.72
C GLY A 36 0.56 -12.44 -1.54
N GLY A 37 1.07 -12.38 -2.77
CA GLY A 37 1.26 -13.56 -3.61
C GLY A 37 2.65 -14.16 -3.43
N THR A 38 2.78 -15.47 -3.55
CA THR A 38 4.07 -16.16 -3.60
C THR A 38 4.09 -17.21 -4.71
N GLY A 39 5.27 -17.43 -5.30
CA GLY A 39 5.49 -18.52 -6.25
C GLY A 39 5.70 -19.86 -5.54
N SER A 40 6.28 -19.82 -4.33
CA SER A 40 6.61 -21.00 -3.52
C SER A 40 6.72 -20.58 -2.06
N ALA A 41 5.83 -21.10 -1.20
CA ALA A 41 5.94 -20.98 0.25
C ALA A 41 5.20 -22.15 0.92
N PRO A 42 5.55 -22.49 2.17
CA PRO A 42 4.75 -23.41 2.98
C PRO A 42 3.33 -22.88 3.18
N VAL A 43 2.33 -23.78 3.10
CA VAL A 43 0.90 -23.42 3.21
C VAL A 43 0.58 -22.73 4.53
N ALA A 44 1.10 -23.24 5.65
CA ALA A 44 0.92 -22.63 6.96
C ALA A 44 1.39 -21.17 7.02
N LEU A 45 2.45 -20.80 6.29
CA LEU A 45 2.91 -19.41 6.26
C LEU A 45 2.06 -18.53 5.34
N MET A 46 1.46 -19.10 4.30
CA MET A 46 0.58 -18.36 3.39
C MET A 46 -0.78 -18.07 4.02
N ASP A 47 -1.27 -19.00 4.84
CA ASP A 47 -2.64 -18.94 5.36
C ASP A 47 -2.71 -18.33 6.77
N ASP A 48 -1.67 -18.50 7.61
CA ASP A 48 -1.75 -18.21 9.05
C ASP A 48 -0.76 -17.13 9.56
N VAL A 49 0.05 -16.51 8.71
CA VAL A 49 1.08 -15.54 9.14
C VAL A 49 0.88 -14.15 8.54
N GLY A 50 0.87 -13.16 9.43
CA GLY A 50 0.74 -11.74 9.10
C GLY A 50 -0.69 -11.23 9.22
N ILE A 51 -0.83 -9.92 9.32
CA ILE A 51 -2.12 -9.23 9.29
C ILE A 51 -2.39 -8.61 7.92
N SER A 52 -3.66 -8.38 7.62
CA SER A 52 -4.07 -7.86 6.32
C SER A 52 -3.69 -6.39 6.14
N LEU A 53 -3.61 -5.93 4.88
CA LEU A 53 -3.21 -4.54 4.60
C LEU A 53 -4.20 -3.52 5.18
N ASN A 54 -5.49 -3.85 5.20
CA ASN A 54 -6.54 -3.00 5.78
C ASN A 54 -6.37 -2.73 7.28
N GLU A 55 -5.65 -3.60 7.99
CA GLU A 55 -5.32 -3.43 9.40
C GLU A 55 -3.93 -2.83 9.57
N SER A 56 -2.93 -3.34 8.84
CA SER A 56 -1.53 -2.92 9.02
C SER A 56 -1.19 -1.54 8.46
N LEU A 57 -1.76 -1.14 7.32
CA LEU A 57 -1.42 0.14 6.71
C LEU A 57 -1.77 1.34 7.61
N PRO A 58 -2.97 1.43 8.21
CA PRO A 58 -3.28 2.47 9.19
C PRO A 58 -2.27 2.49 10.34
N TYR A 59 -1.95 1.34 10.94
CA TYR A 59 -0.97 1.28 12.04
C TYR A 59 0.41 1.80 11.66
N VAL A 60 0.92 1.46 10.47
CA VAL A 60 2.22 1.98 10.01
C VAL A 60 2.18 3.50 9.88
N VAL A 61 1.12 4.03 9.24
CA VAL A 61 0.95 5.48 9.05
C VAL A 61 0.82 6.20 10.39
N ASP A 62 0.03 5.65 11.31
CA ASP A 62 -0.24 6.21 12.63
C ASP A 62 1.03 6.21 13.50
N ILE A 63 1.79 5.11 13.51
CA ILE A 63 3.06 5.05 14.25
C ILE A 63 4.06 6.06 13.70
N LEU A 64 4.26 6.12 12.38
CA LEU A 64 5.19 7.11 11.80
C LEU A 64 4.74 8.55 12.09
N THR A 65 3.44 8.83 12.08
CA THR A 65 2.88 10.15 12.40
C THR A 65 3.07 10.49 13.88
N LYS A 66 2.74 9.55 14.77
CA LYS A 66 2.96 9.67 16.23
C LYS A 66 4.41 10.03 16.54
N TYR A 67 5.39 9.40 15.89
CA TYR A 67 6.81 9.72 16.13
C TYR A 67 7.35 10.88 15.28
N GLY A 68 6.51 11.62 14.53
CA GLY A 68 6.95 12.77 13.72
C GLY A 68 7.85 12.38 12.53
N LEU A 69 7.77 11.13 12.08
CA LEU A 69 8.60 10.59 10.99
C LEU A 69 7.85 10.51 9.65
N ARG A 70 6.55 10.81 9.62
CA ARG A 70 5.70 10.67 8.42
C ARG A 70 6.16 11.51 7.23
N ASP A 71 6.70 12.70 7.47
CA ASP A 71 7.19 13.60 6.41
C ASP A 71 8.54 13.17 5.84
N GLN A 72 9.33 12.43 6.62
CA GLN A 72 10.66 11.95 6.24
C GLN A 72 10.61 10.56 5.61
N VAL A 73 9.74 9.68 6.10
CA VAL A 73 9.65 8.27 5.68
C VAL A 73 8.44 8.07 4.77
N ARG A 74 8.69 7.72 3.50
CA ARG A 74 7.60 7.38 2.57
C ARG A 74 7.04 5.98 2.84
N VAL A 75 5.72 5.84 2.76
CA VAL A 75 5.02 4.57 2.96
C VAL A 75 4.65 3.98 1.60
N ILE A 76 5.23 2.83 1.28
CA ILE A 76 4.89 2.05 0.10
C ILE A 76 3.98 0.90 0.52
N ALA A 77 2.80 0.78 -0.10
CA ALA A 77 1.85 -0.28 0.22
C ALA A 77 1.74 -1.33 -0.90
N SER A 78 1.59 -2.59 -0.51
CA SER A 78 1.26 -3.71 -1.38
C SER A 78 0.34 -4.69 -0.65
N GLY A 79 -0.53 -5.40 -1.36
CA GLY A 79 -1.50 -6.31 -0.73
C GLY A 79 -2.78 -6.46 -1.55
N LYS A 80 -2.75 -7.32 -2.58
CA LYS A 80 -3.85 -7.52 -3.55
C LYS A 80 -4.51 -6.24 -4.11
N LEU A 81 -3.81 -5.10 -4.12
CA LEU A 81 -4.25 -3.83 -4.70
C LEU A 81 -4.30 -3.92 -6.23
N THR A 82 -5.34 -4.55 -6.76
CA THR A 82 -5.45 -4.96 -8.17
C THR A 82 -6.45 -4.12 -8.97
N ASN A 83 -7.31 -3.37 -8.28
CA ASN A 83 -8.30 -2.50 -8.89
C ASN A 83 -8.16 -1.04 -8.38
N PRO A 84 -8.72 -0.06 -9.09
CA PRO A 84 -8.60 1.35 -8.76
C PRO A 84 -9.14 1.71 -7.38
N THR A 85 -10.26 1.14 -6.95
CA THR A 85 -10.86 1.43 -5.64
C THR A 85 -9.95 1.04 -4.48
N MET A 86 -9.27 -0.11 -4.58
CA MET A 86 -8.30 -0.54 -3.57
C MET A 86 -7.05 0.35 -3.55
N VAL A 87 -6.58 0.79 -4.73
CA VAL A 87 -5.45 1.73 -4.84
C VAL A 87 -5.83 3.08 -4.22
N ALA A 88 -6.99 3.63 -4.57
CA ALA A 88 -7.51 4.88 -4.02
C ALA A 88 -7.71 4.78 -2.50
N TRP A 89 -8.23 3.65 -1.99
CA TRP A 89 -8.32 3.40 -0.55
C TRP A 89 -6.95 3.45 0.13
N ALA A 90 -5.94 2.76 -0.41
CA ALA A 90 -4.62 2.73 0.21
C ALA A 90 -3.95 4.13 0.23
N LEU A 91 -4.12 4.91 -0.85
CA LEU A 91 -3.70 6.31 -0.88
C LEU A 91 -4.43 7.13 0.18
N ALA A 92 -5.76 6.99 0.29
CA ALA A 92 -6.58 7.68 1.28
C ALA A 92 -6.20 7.36 2.73
N VAL A 93 -5.71 6.15 3.00
CA VAL A 93 -5.25 5.73 4.33
C VAL A 93 -3.90 6.36 4.70
N GLY A 94 -3.08 6.70 3.70
CA GLY A 94 -1.81 7.39 3.89
C GLY A 94 -0.60 6.76 3.19
N ALA A 95 -0.79 5.83 2.26
CA ALA A 95 0.32 5.33 1.43
C ALA A 95 0.77 6.41 0.43
N ASP A 96 2.08 6.58 0.25
CA ASP A 96 2.68 7.49 -0.75
C ASP A 96 2.84 6.82 -2.12
N PHE A 97 3.02 5.49 -2.14
CA PHE A 97 3.21 4.73 -3.37
C PHE A 97 2.58 3.35 -3.27
N ILE A 98 2.00 2.89 -4.37
CA ILE A 98 1.31 1.60 -4.43
C ILE A 98 2.04 0.66 -5.38
N THR A 99 2.30 -0.56 -4.90
CA THR A 99 2.84 -1.63 -5.74
C THR A 99 1.79 -2.72 -5.95
N SER A 100 1.68 -3.20 -7.20
CA SER A 100 0.80 -4.30 -7.55
C SER A 100 1.59 -5.32 -8.34
N ALA A 101 1.86 -6.50 -7.78
CA ALA A 101 2.43 -7.59 -8.57
C ALA A 101 1.32 -8.41 -9.24
N ARG A 102 0.28 -8.75 -8.47
CA ARG A 102 -0.83 -9.61 -8.92
C ARG A 102 -1.60 -9.02 -10.09
N GLY A 103 -1.88 -7.70 -10.08
CA GLY A 103 -2.58 -7.04 -11.18
C GLY A 103 -1.82 -7.15 -12.49
N PHE A 104 -0.50 -6.93 -12.44
CA PHE A 104 0.39 -7.10 -13.59
C PHE A 104 0.54 -8.57 -14.02
N MET A 105 0.54 -9.52 -13.08
CA MET A 105 0.50 -10.94 -13.45
C MET A 105 -0.79 -11.30 -14.20
N PHE A 106 -1.95 -10.76 -13.80
CA PHE A 106 -3.21 -10.96 -14.51
C PHE A 106 -3.19 -10.31 -15.90
N SER A 107 -2.65 -9.09 -16.03
CA SER A 107 -2.52 -8.45 -17.33
C SER A 107 -1.56 -9.20 -18.27
N LEU A 108 -0.50 -9.84 -17.73
CA LEU A 108 0.36 -10.79 -18.43
C LEU A 108 -0.34 -12.12 -18.81
N GLY A 109 -1.51 -12.41 -18.24
CA GLY A 109 -2.30 -13.61 -18.52
C GLY A 109 -2.12 -14.73 -17.50
N CYS A 110 -1.81 -14.43 -16.24
CA CYS A 110 -1.90 -15.42 -15.16
C CYS A 110 -3.37 -15.83 -14.98
N ILE A 111 -3.61 -17.14 -14.99
CA ILE A 111 -4.94 -17.75 -14.81
C ILE A 111 -5.12 -18.37 -13.41
N GLN A 112 -4.24 -18.02 -12.47
CA GLN A 112 -4.22 -18.59 -11.11
C GLN A 112 -4.16 -20.13 -11.08
N SER A 113 -3.30 -20.72 -11.91
CA SER A 113 -3.13 -22.18 -11.95
C SER A 113 -2.60 -22.77 -10.64
N MET A 114 -1.94 -21.99 -9.77
CA MET A 114 -1.27 -22.45 -8.55
C MET A 114 -0.13 -23.47 -8.80
N HIS A 115 0.44 -23.48 -10.01
CA HIS A 115 1.57 -24.34 -10.40
C HIS A 115 2.92 -23.62 -10.41
N CYS A 116 3.01 -22.44 -9.79
CA CYS A 116 4.19 -21.58 -9.84
C CYS A 116 5.47 -22.27 -9.31
N HIS A 117 5.36 -23.07 -8.25
CA HIS A 117 6.46 -23.82 -7.65
C HIS A 117 6.83 -25.12 -8.40
N LYS A 118 6.00 -25.55 -9.37
CA LYS A 118 6.15 -26.84 -10.06
C LYS A 118 6.85 -26.73 -11.41
N ASP A 119 7.31 -25.55 -11.79
CA ASP A 119 7.89 -25.26 -13.12
C ASP A 119 6.98 -25.66 -14.30
N THR A 120 5.65 -25.66 -14.09
CA THR A 120 4.65 -26.12 -15.06
C THR A 120 3.57 -25.08 -15.31
N CYS A 121 3.90 -23.79 -15.17
CA CYS A 121 2.96 -22.69 -15.41
C CYS A 121 2.43 -22.73 -16.86
N PRO A 122 1.12 -22.94 -17.07
CA PRO A 122 0.57 -23.16 -18.42
C PRO A 122 0.60 -21.91 -19.30
N THR A 123 0.79 -20.73 -18.71
CA THR A 123 0.80 -19.44 -19.43
C THR A 123 2.19 -18.86 -19.61
N GLY A 124 3.23 -19.61 -19.22
CA GLY A 124 4.63 -19.25 -19.42
C GLY A 124 5.18 -18.17 -18.49
N ILE A 125 4.42 -17.75 -17.47
CA ILE A 125 4.82 -16.64 -16.58
C ILE A 125 5.83 -17.10 -15.52
N ALA A 126 5.54 -18.19 -14.82
CA ALA A 126 6.34 -18.70 -13.70
C ALA A 126 6.89 -20.09 -14.04
N THR A 127 7.82 -20.15 -15.00
CA THR A 127 8.48 -21.38 -15.44
C THR A 127 9.80 -21.08 -16.14
N HIS A 128 10.76 -22.00 -15.99
CA HIS A 128 12.02 -22.08 -16.71
C HIS A 128 11.95 -23.03 -17.92
N ASN A 129 10.82 -23.72 -18.13
CA ASN A 129 10.62 -24.56 -19.31
C ASN A 129 10.45 -23.71 -20.57
N VAL A 130 11.43 -23.76 -21.46
CA VAL A 130 11.47 -22.99 -22.72
C VAL A 130 10.21 -23.20 -23.58
N ARG A 131 9.62 -24.41 -23.58
CA ARG A 131 8.39 -24.68 -24.33
C ARG A 131 7.17 -23.98 -23.73
N LEU A 132 7.11 -23.82 -22.41
CA LEU A 132 6.01 -23.11 -21.76
C LEU A 132 6.20 -21.59 -21.83
N GLN A 133 7.45 -21.11 -21.76
CA GLN A 133 7.80 -19.70 -21.90
C GLN A 133 7.39 -19.11 -23.25
N SER A 134 7.24 -19.93 -24.31
CA SER A 134 6.72 -19.44 -25.60
C SER A 134 5.30 -18.86 -25.47
N GLY A 135 4.55 -19.23 -24.43
CA GLY A 135 3.26 -18.61 -24.08
C GLY A 135 3.38 -17.18 -23.56
N LEU A 136 4.57 -16.71 -23.18
CA LEU A 136 4.86 -15.35 -22.72
C LEU A 136 5.39 -14.48 -23.87
N SER A 137 4.54 -14.18 -24.86
CA SER A 137 4.92 -13.29 -25.97
C SER A 137 5.04 -11.82 -25.53
N PRO A 138 6.24 -11.19 -25.53
CA PRO A 138 6.39 -9.81 -25.10
C PRO A 138 5.64 -8.82 -25.99
N LYS A 139 5.57 -9.08 -27.30
CA LYS A 139 4.87 -8.23 -28.29
C LYS A 139 3.39 -8.05 -27.96
N ILE A 140 2.71 -9.12 -27.54
CA ILE A 140 1.27 -9.08 -27.22
C ILE A 140 1.05 -8.66 -25.77
N LYS A 141 1.85 -9.20 -24.84
CA LYS A 141 1.62 -9.01 -23.40
C LYS A 141 2.04 -7.65 -22.89
N SER A 142 3.06 -7.01 -23.49
CA SER A 142 3.44 -5.62 -23.15
C SER A 142 2.27 -4.65 -23.34
N GLN A 143 1.54 -4.76 -24.47
CA GLN A 143 0.35 -3.94 -24.71
C GLN A 143 -0.72 -4.14 -23.64
N ARG A 144 -0.95 -5.38 -23.20
CA ARG A 144 -1.92 -5.68 -22.13
C ARG A 144 -1.49 -5.09 -20.79
N VAL A 145 -0.20 -5.19 -20.46
CA VAL A 145 0.38 -4.60 -19.25
C VAL A 145 0.25 -3.07 -19.28
N MET A 146 0.59 -2.46 -20.40
CA MET A 146 0.48 -1.02 -20.61
C MET A 146 -0.96 -0.54 -20.47
N ASN A 147 -1.92 -1.22 -21.11
CA ASN A 147 -3.34 -0.91 -21.01
C ASN A 147 -3.87 -1.05 -19.58
N PHE A 148 -3.49 -2.12 -18.87
CA PHE A 148 -3.86 -2.30 -17.46
C PHE A 148 -3.35 -1.14 -16.61
N HIS A 149 -2.09 -0.74 -16.78
CA HIS A 149 -1.51 0.34 -16.01
C HIS A 149 -2.16 1.70 -16.32
N HIS A 150 -2.37 2.03 -17.59
CA HIS A 150 -3.04 3.28 -17.98
C HIS A 150 -4.48 3.35 -17.46
N ASN A 151 -5.25 2.27 -17.60
CA ASN A 151 -6.63 2.24 -17.09
C ASN A 151 -6.66 2.34 -15.57
N LEU A 152 -5.75 1.66 -14.87
CA LEU A 152 -5.64 1.75 -13.42
C LEU A 152 -5.38 3.20 -12.97
N ILE A 153 -4.43 3.90 -13.60
CA ILE A 153 -4.15 5.32 -13.29
C ILE A 153 -5.39 6.18 -13.57
N HIS A 154 -5.96 6.06 -14.76
CA HIS A 154 -7.09 6.87 -15.19
C HIS A 154 -8.31 6.71 -14.25
N GLU A 155 -8.62 5.49 -13.85
CA GLU A 155 -9.74 5.23 -12.93
C GLU A 155 -9.44 5.70 -11.51
N VAL A 156 -8.19 5.64 -11.04
CA VAL A 156 -7.80 6.21 -9.74
C VAL A 156 -7.93 7.74 -9.75
N GLU A 157 -7.50 8.41 -10.83
CA GLU A 157 -7.68 9.85 -11.02
C GLU A 157 -9.17 10.22 -11.07
N MET A 158 -9.98 9.43 -11.77
CA MET A 158 -11.43 9.62 -11.82
C MET A 158 -12.06 9.52 -10.42
N ILE A 159 -11.65 8.54 -9.60
CA ILE A 159 -12.10 8.41 -8.21
C ILE A 159 -11.68 9.65 -7.41
N ALA A 160 -10.41 10.07 -7.52
CA ALA A 160 -9.89 11.23 -6.81
C ALA A 160 -10.69 12.51 -7.11
N HIS A 161 -10.93 12.79 -8.40
CA HIS A 161 -11.73 13.94 -8.81
C HIS A 161 -13.20 13.83 -8.37
N SER A 162 -13.77 12.61 -8.39
CA SER A 162 -15.14 12.37 -7.90
C SER A 162 -15.26 12.60 -6.39
N CYS A 163 -14.17 12.39 -5.65
CA CYS A 163 -14.06 12.70 -4.23
C CYS A 163 -13.76 14.19 -3.94
N GLY A 164 -13.57 15.02 -4.97
CA GLY A 164 -13.36 16.46 -4.83
C GLY A 164 -11.89 16.88 -4.67
N VAL A 165 -10.93 15.99 -4.88
CA VAL A 165 -9.50 16.29 -4.80
C VAL A 165 -8.86 16.40 -6.19
N THR A 166 -7.80 17.20 -6.32
CA THR A 166 -7.16 17.49 -7.61
C THR A 166 -6.20 16.41 -8.07
N GLU A 167 -5.68 15.59 -7.15
CA GLU A 167 -4.82 14.44 -7.47
C GLU A 167 -5.07 13.29 -6.48
N PRO A 168 -4.74 12.03 -6.85
CA PRO A 168 -4.98 10.87 -5.99
C PRO A 168 -4.36 10.92 -4.59
N ARG A 169 -3.23 11.60 -4.43
CA ARG A 169 -2.58 11.77 -3.11
C ARG A 169 -3.30 12.77 -2.20
N GLY A 170 -4.23 13.56 -2.74
CA GLY A 170 -5.11 14.41 -1.95
C GLY A 170 -6.21 13.63 -1.24
N LEU A 171 -6.40 12.33 -1.56
CA LEU A 171 -7.33 11.48 -0.84
C LEU A 171 -6.87 11.32 0.60
N THR A 172 -7.85 11.34 1.50
CA THR A 172 -7.66 11.23 2.95
C THR A 172 -8.67 10.26 3.55
N ARG A 173 -8.49 9.87 4.81
CA ARG A 173 -9.38 8.95 5.55
C ARG A 173 -10.84 9.40 5.57
N GLN A 174 -11.12 10.70 5.38
CA GLN A 174 -12.48 11.25 5.31
C GLN A 174 -13.25 10.81 4.05
N HIS A 175 -12.54 10.50 2.96
CA HIS A 175 -13.12 10.07 1.69
C HIS A 175 -13.53 8.59 1.70
N VAL A 176 -13.15 7.83 2.74
CA VAL A 176 -13.41 6.39 2.86
C VAL A 176 -14.50 6.14 3.90
N ARG A 177 -15.43 5.22 3.59
CA ARG A 177 -16.39 4.70 4.56
C ARG A 177 -16.30 3.19 4.63
N ILE A 178 -16.31 2.65 5.85
CA ILE A 178 -16.30 1.21 6.10
C ILE A 178 -17.65 0.77 6.64
N VAL A 179 -18.20 -0.28 6.02
CA VAL A 179 -19.39 -0.95 6.55
C VAL A 179 -18.96 -1.76 7.76
N GLN A 180 -19.46 -1.38 8.94
CA GLN A 180 -19.29 -2.14 10.17
C GLN A 180 -20.51 -3.05 10.40
N GLY A 181 -20.49 -3.87 11.45
CA GLY A 181 -21.64 -4.68 11.85
C GLY A 181 -22.89 -3.81 12.03
N GLY A 182 -23.93 -4.05 11.22
CA GLY A 182 -25.17 -3.27 11.15
C GLY A 182 -25.50 -2.78 9.74
N SER A 183 -26.50 -1.90 9.61
CA SER A 183 -26.97 -1.39 8.30
C SER A 183 -26.33 -0.06 7.86
N LYS A 184 -25.35 0.47 8.61
CA LYS A 184 -24.73 1.78 8.34
C LYS A 184 -23.21 1.66 8.27
N SER A 185 -22.60 2.46 7.39
CA SER A 185 -21.15 2.63 7.33
C SER A 185 -20.68 3.77 8.23
N LYS A 186 -19.42 3.75 8.63
CA LYS A 186 -18.73 4.84 9.34
C LYS A 186 -17.60 5.43 8.49
N PRO A 187 -17.30 6.74 8.61
CA PRO A 187 -16.08 7.32 8.05
C PRO A 187 -14.84 6.59 8.58
N PHE A 188 -13.82 6.40 7.73
CA PHE A 188 -12.60 5.73 8.15
C PHE A 188 -11.81 6.58 9.15
N SER A 189 -11.88 7.91 9.05
CA SER A 189 -11.32 8.85 10.03
C SER A 189 -11.95 8.75 11.42
N GLU A 190 -13.15 8.17 11.58
CA GLU A 190 -13.73 7.89 12.90
C GLU A 190 -13.18 6.58 13.48
N ILE A 191 -12.87 5.61 12.61
CA ILE A 191 -12.35 4.30 13.01
C ILE A 191 -10.84 4.39 13.32
N PHE A 192 -10.10 5.11 12.47
CA PHE A 192 -8.68 5.40 12.59
C PHE A 192 -8.48 6.91 12.49
N PRO A 193 -8.62 7.66 13.60
CA PRO A 193 -8.38 9.10 13.61
C PRO A 193 -6.93 9.42 13.24
N ASP A 194 -6.69 10.59 12.66
CA ASP A 194 -5.34 11.03 12.34
C ASP A 194 -4.57 11.30 13.65
N GLU A 195 -3.41 10.66 13.80
CA GLU A 195 -2.57 10.80 14.98
C GLU A 195 -1.89 12.18 15.03
N THR A 196 -1.70 12.71 16.24
CA THR A 196 -0.90 13.92 16.45
C THR A 196 0.51 13.53 16.88
N PRO A 197 1.57 14.12 16.30
CA PRO A 197 2.94 13.79 16.70
C PRO A 197 3.18 14.08 18.20
N ILE A 198 3.87 13.18 18.88
CA ILE A 198 4.28 13.38 20.28
C ILE A 198 5.66 14.05 20.34
N ALA A 199 5.85 14.94 21.32
CA ALA A 199 7.17 15.48 21.60
C ALA A 199 8.09 14.38 22.13
N PHE A 200 9.20 14.13 21.45
CA PHE A 200 10.18 13.11 21.86
C PHE A 200 11.42 13.79 22.45
N GLN A 201 11.70 13.53 23.74
CA GLN A 201 12.94 13.89 24.46
C GLN A 201 13.63 15.21 24.02
N GLY A 202 12.90 16.34 24.06
CA GLY A 202 13.48 17.66 23.83
C GLY A 202 13.65 18.07 22.36
N ILE A 203 13.23 17.23 21.40
CA ILE A 203 13.09 17.64 20.00
C ILE A 203 11.68 18.23 19.84
N PRO A 204 11.54 19.54 19.58
CA PRO A 204 10.23 20.14 19.36
C PRO A 204 9.59 19.52 18.12
N VAL A 205 8.30 19.23 18.21
CA VAL A 205 7.48 18.89 17.04
C VAL A 205 7.39 20.15 16.19
N GLU A 206 8.13 20.22 15.09
CA GLU A 206 7.83 21.21 14.04
C GLU A 206 6.56 20.73 13.33
N VAL A 207 5.41 21.09 13.90
CA VAL A 207 4.14 20.99 13.18
C VAL A 207 4.24 22.00 12.04
N VAL A 208 4.43 21.52 10.81
CA VAL A 208 4.31 22.36 9.63
C VAL A 208 2.84 22.79 9.56
N ALA A 209 2.54 23.96 10.12
CA ALA A 209 1.24 24.57 9.97
C ALA A 209 0.98 24.76 8.48
N GLU A 210 -0.03 24.10 7.94
CA GLU A 210 -0.57 24.44 6.62
C GLU A 210 -0.94 25.92 6.64
N ASN A 211 -0.20 26.72 5.85
CA ASN A 211 -0.54 28.10 5.57
C ASN A 211 -1.91 28.12 4.89
N THR A 212 -2.95 28.26 5.70
CA THR A 212 -4.25 28.79 5.29
C THR A 212 -4.07 30.27 4.95
N SER A 213 -3.39 30.53 3.84
CA SER A 213 -3.40 31.85 3.21
C SER A 213 -4.68 31.95 2.37
N GLU A 214 -5.66 32.60 2.99
CA GLU A 214 -6.68 33.46 2.40
C GLU A 214 -6.53 33.66 0.88
N LYS A 215 -7.39 33.01 0.09
CA LYS A 215 -7.75 33.51 -1.24
C LYS A 215 -8.97 34.42 -1.10
N ASN A 216 -8.71 35.64 -0.64
CA ASN A 216 -9.52 36.80 -0.98
C ASN A 216 -9.05 37.31 -2.36
N ASN A 217 -9.74 36.90 -3.43
CA ASN A 217 -10.16 37.73 -4.57
C ASN A 217 -10.99 36.90 -5.56
#